data_AF-A0A9R1QHW2-F1
#
_entry.id   AF-A0A9R1QHW2-F1
#
_cell.length_a   1.000
_cell.length_b   1.000
_cell.length_c   1.000
_cell.angle_alpha   90.00
_cell.angle_beta   90.00
_cell.angle_gamma   90.00
#
_symmetry.space_group_name_H-M   'P 1'
#
loop_
_entity.id
_entity.type
_entity.pdbx_description
1 polymer ?
#
loop_
_entity_poly.entity_id
_entity_poly.type
_entity_poly.pdbx_seq_one_letter_code
_entity_poly.pdbx_strand_id
1 'polypeptide(L)'
;MDKEDDSGATATALFLRNDVLVVSHIGDSCLVISRGGRPQSLTNFHRPYGNNKTSLEEVKRIRAAGGWIRDGRVCGDISVSRAFGDIRFKTRKNEMLVKGVNEGRWTEKFVSRYSAE
;
A
#
# COMPACT_ATOMS: atom_id res chain seq x y z
N MET A 1 -10.15 -0.52 -27.56
CA MET A 1 -9.85 -1.50 -26.50
C MET A 1 -9.31 -0.66 -25.36
N ASP A 2 -10.20 -0.24 -24.46
CA ASP A 2 -9.81 0.64 -23.37
C ASP A 2 -8.81 -0.10 -22.49
N LYS A 3 -7.61 0.46 -22.33
CA LYS A 3 -6.60 -0.08 -21.43
C LYS A 3 -7.18 -0.05 -20.02
N GLU A 4 -7.21 -1.19 -19.33
CA GLU A 4 -7.43 -1.18 -17.89
C GLU A 4 -6.32 -0.35 -17.23
N ASP A 5 -6.71 0.76 -16.63
CA ASP A 5 -5.81 1.63 -15.88
C ASP A 5 -5.75 1.14 -14.43
N ASP A 6 -4.79 0.26 -14.17
CA ASP A 6 -4.44 -0.23 -12.83
C ASP A 6 -3.37 0.64 -12.15
N SER A 7 -3.10 1.85 -12.66
CA SER A 7 -2.05 2.71 -12.13
C SER A 7 -2.34 3.21 -10.71
N GLY A 8 -1.25 3.52 -10.02
CA GLY A 8 -1.27 4.08 -8.67
C GLY A 8 -0.02 4.91 -8.42
N ALA A 9 -0.08 5.77 -7.41
CA ALA A 9 1.00 6.69 -7.08
C ALA A 9 1.15 6.84 -5.56
N THR A 10 2.40 6.84 -5.09
CA THR A 10 2.75 7.31 -3.75
C THR A 10 2.72 8.84 -3.73
N ALA A 11 2.68 9.42 -2.54
CA ALA A 11 2.74 10.88 -2.40
C ALA A 11 3.41 11.26 -1.09
N THR A 12 4.39 12.16 -1.19
CA THR A 12 5.02 12.81 -0.02
C THR A 12 5.04 14.30 -0.29
N ALA A 13 4.34 15.06 0.55
CA ALA A 13 4.23 16.51 0.43
C ALA A 13 4.72 17.15 1.72
N LEU A 14 5.47 18.25 1.58
CA LEU A 14 5.92 19.10 2.67
C LEU A 14 5.33 20.48 2.47
N PHE A 15 4.73 21.00 3.53
CA PHE A 15 4.22 22.36 3.60
C PHE A 15 5.05 23.13 4.64
N LEU A 16 5.65 24.23 4.21
CA LEU A 16 6.41 25.12 5.06
C LEU A 16 5.68 26.46 5.15
N ARG A 17 5.36 26.89 6.36
CA ARG A 17 4.82 28.22 6.62
C ARG A 17 5.51 28.79 7.85
N ASN A 18 6.24 29.89 7.66
CA ASN A 18 7.10 30.48 8.67
C ASN A 18 8.10 29.43 9.22
N ASP A 19 8.01 29.12 10.49
CA ASP A 19 8.82 28.16 11.23
C ASP A 19 8.12 26.80 11.44
N VAL A 20 6.93 26.61 10.88
CA VAL A 20 6.16 25.36 10.99
C VAL A 20 6.26 24.55 9.70
N LEU A 21 6.67 23.28 9.86
CA LEU A 21 6.76 22.29 8.79
C LEU A 21 5.74 21.18 9.04
N VAL A 22 4.91 20.90 8.04
CA VAL A 22 3.93 19.80 8.06
C VAL A 22 4.22 18.84 6.91
N VAL A 23 4.27 17.55 7.20
CA VAL A 23 4.46 16.49 6.21
C VAL A 23 3.19 15.68 6.08
N SER A 24 2.75 15.47 4.84
CA SER A 24 1.70 14.50 4.50
C SER A 24 2.30 13.41 3.63
N HIS A 25 2.14 12.14 4.03
CA HIS A 25 2.88 11.03 3.43
C HIS A 25 2.03 9.77 3.30
N ILE A 26 2.07 9.16 2.11
CA ILE A 26 1.62 7.80 1.81
C ILE A 26 2.61 7.11 0.87
N GLY A 27 2.80 5.81 1.06
CA GLY A 27 3.72 4.99 0.25
C GLY A 27 5.09 4.83 0.90
N ASP A 28 6.13 4.73 0.08
CA ASP A 28 7.48 4.41 0.53
C ASP A 28 8.58 5.36 0.01
N SER A 29 8.18 6.52 -0.54
CA SER A 29 9.07 7.67 -0.65
C SER A 29 9.57 8.09 0.73
N CYS A 30 10.72 8.77 0.79
CA CYS A 30 11.36 9.14 2.04
C CYS A 30 11.70 10.64 2.05
N LEU A 31 11.39 11.31 3.16
CA LEU A 31 11.79 12.69 3.42
C LEU A 31 12.73 12.73 4.62
N VAL A 32 13.92 13.26 4.42
CA VAL A 32 14.97 13.41 5.44
C VAL A 32 15.43 14.86 5.44
N ILE A 33 15.64 15.43 6.64
CA ILE A 33 16.24 16.75 6.81
C ILE A 33 17.55 16.64 7.59
N SER A 34 18.44 17.62 7.46
CA SER A 34 19.63 17.75 8.31
C SER A 34 19.40 18.81 9.39
N ARG A 35 19.67 18.47 10.65
CA ARG A 35 19.61 19.40 11.78
C ARG A 35 20.89 19.26 12.61
N GLY A 36 21.68 20.34 12.68
CA GLY A 36 23.00 20.30 13.35
C GLY A 36 23.97 19.27 12.73
N GLY A 37 23.90 19.07 11.41
CA GLY A 37 24.73 18.10 10.70
C GLY A 37 24.27 16.64 10.84
N ARG A 38 23.14 16.37 11.51
CA ARG A 38 22.60 15.01 11.69
C ARG A 38 21.34 14.79 10.85
N PRO A 39 21.20 13.64 10.15
CA PRO A 39 20.00 13.33 9.39
C PRO A 39 18.84 12.95 10.33
N GLN A 40 17.65 13.44 10.01
CA GLN A 40 16.40 13.10 10.69
C GLN A 40 15.34 12.73 9.65
N SER A 41 14.84 11.49 9.70
CA SER A 41 13.71 11.06 8.87
C SER A 41 12.41 11.67 9.38
N LEU A 42 11.60 12.23 8.48
CA LEU A 42 10.28 12.79 8.78
C LEU A 42 9.13 11.89 8.32
N THR A 43 9.44 10.75 7.68
CA THR A 43 8.47 9.80 7.14
C THR A 43 8.76 8.38 7.60
N ASN A 44 7.71 7.55 7.70
CA ASN A 44 7.81 6.11 7.92
C ASN A 44 7.24 5.37 6.71
N PHE A 45 7.89 4.28 6.28
CA PHE A 45 7.45 3.51 5.13
C PHE A 45 6.10 2.81 5.36
N HIS A 46 5.17 2.98 4.42
CA HIS A 46 3.92 2.22 4.35
C HIS A 46 4.11 0.95 3.52
N ARG A 47 4.83 -0.01 4.12
CA ARG A 47 5.17 -1.30 3.49
C ARG A 47 4.44 -2.45 4.20
N PRO A 48 3.92 -3.45 3.47
CA PRO A 48 3.29 -4.63 4.05
C PRO A 48 4.34 -5.65 4.55
N TYR A 49 5.52 -5.19 4.95
CA TYR A 49 6.63 -6.02 5.44
C TYR A 49 7.60 -5.17 6.28
N GLY A 50 8.45 -5.87 7.03
CA GLY A 50 9.42 -5.27 7.95
C GLY A 50 8.92 -5.17 9.38
N ASN A 51 9.82 -4.78 10.27
CA ASN A 51 9.62 -4.89 11.72
C ASN A 51 9.36 -3.54 12.40
N ASN A 52 9.29 -2.44 11.64
CA ASN A 52 8.97 -1.13 12.22
C ASN A 52 7.47 -1.05 12.56
N LYS A 53 7.12 -0.16 13.49
CA LYS A 53 5.75 0.01 13.98
C LYS A 53 4.74 0.24 12.85
N THR A 54 5.05 1.13 11.90
CA THR A 54 4.17 1.48 10.78
C THR A 54 3.91 0.27 9.87
N SER A 55 4.96 -0.49 9.53
CA SER A 55 4.83 -1.73 8.75
C SER A 55 3.94 -2.74 9.45
N LEU A 56 4.10 -2.95 10.76
CA LEU A 56 3.28 -3.89 11.54
C LEU A 56 1.81 -3.46 11.59
N GLU A 57 1.54 -2.17 11.74
CA GLU A 57 0.18 -1.60 11.69
C GLU A 57 -0.46 -1.78 10.31
N GLU A 58 0.31 -1.57 9.23
CA GLU A 58 -0.17 -1.76 7.86
C GLU A 58 -0.45 -3.24 7.55
N VAL A 59 0.41 -4.17 8.00
CA VAL A 59 0.16 -5.62 7.92
C VAL A 59 -1.13 -5.99 8.64
N LYS A 60 -1.34 -5.45 9.85
CA LYS A 60 -2.57 -5.68 10.62
C LYS A 60 -3.80 -5.14 9.88
N ARG A 61 -3.73 -3.92 9.34
CA ARG A 61 -4.82 -3.30 8.57
C ARG A 61 -5.17 -4.10 7.32
N ILE A 62 -4.18 -4.56 6.56
CA ILE A 62 -4.39 -5.37 5.35
C ILE A 62 -5.13 -6.66 5.69
N ARG A 63 -4.69 -7.38 6.73
CA ARG A 63 -5.33 -8.62 7.19
C ARG A 63 -6.75 -8.38 7.70
N ALA A 64 -6.97 -7.32 8.46
CA ALA A 64 -8.31 -6.94 8.95
C ALA A 64 -9.27 -6.59 7.81
N ALA A 65 -8.76 -6.09 6.68
CA ALA A 65 -9.54 -5.81 5.47
C ALA A 65 -9.77 -7.05 4.58
N GLY A 66 -9.43 -8.26 5.05
CA GLY A 66 -9.57 -9.51 4.30
C GLY A 66 -8.47 -9.73 3.24
N GLY A 67 -7.39 -8.95 3.25
CA GLY A 67 -6.24 -9.15 2.37
C GLY A 67 -5.21 -10.13 2.94
N TRP A 68 -4.39 -10.71 2.07
CA TRP A 68 -3.20 -11.48 2.46
C TRP A 68 -1.93 -10.82 1.95
N ILE A 69 -0.78 -11.24 2.48
CA ILE A 69 0.53 -10.76 2.06
C ILE A 69 1.36 -11.98 1.67
N ARG A 70 1.98 -11.91 0.50
CA ARG A 70 2.90 -12.93 -0.03
C ARG A 70 4.15 -12.23 -0.54
N ASP A 71 5.31 -12.70 -0.13
CA ASP A 71 6.62 -12.18 -0.56
C ASP A 71 6.75 -10.65 -0.42
N GLY A 72 6.23 -10.11 0.70
CA GLY A 72 6.23 -8.67 0.98
C GLY A 72 5.31 -7.85 0.08
N ARG A 73 4.31 -8.46 -0.56
CA ARG A 73 3.34 -7.81 -1.44
C ARG A 73 1.91 -8.11 -1.03
N VAL A 74 1.03 -7.10 -1.06
CA VAL A 74 -0.41 -7.28 -0.84
C VAL A 74 -0.98 -8.12 -1.98
N CYS A 75 -1.62 -9.23 -1.62
CA CYS A 75 -2.10 -10.26 -2.53
C CYS A 75 -1.04 -10.83 -3.49
N GLY A 76 0.25 -10.65 -3.18
CA GLY A 76 1.36 -11.02 -4.08
C GLY A 76 1.65 -10.04 -5.22
N ASP A 77 0.99 -8.88 -5.26
CA ASP A 77 1.03 -7.94 -6.38
C ASP A 77 1.75 -6.64 -5.98
N ILE A 78 1.18 -5.80 -5.11
CA ILE A 78 1.73 -4.47 -4.78
C ILE A 78 2.60 -4.47 -3.52
N SER A 79 3.77 -3.83 -3.56
CA SER A 79 4.75 -3.77 -2.45
C SER A 79 4.58 -2.59 -1.50
N VAL A 80 3.60 -1.72 -1.73
CA VAL A 80 3.21 -0.61 -0.85
C VAL A 80 1.78 -0.81 -0.35
N SER A 81 1.50 -0.36 0.88
CA SER A 81 0.18 -0.54 1.49
C SER A 81 -0.73 0.69 1.37
N ARG A 82 -0.17 1.86 1.04
CA ARG A 82 -0.90 3.10 0.79
C ARG A 82 -0.43 3.77 -0.50
N ALA A 83 -1.39 4.08 -1.37
CA ALA A 83 -1.20 4.79 -2.62
C ALA A 83 -2.52 5.44 -3.08
N PHE A 84 -2.44 6.48 -3.90
CA PHE A 84 -3.54 6.92 -4.77
C PHE A 84 -3.69 5.94 -5.94
N GLY A 85 -4.86 5.88 -6.58
CA GLY A 85 -5.13 4.90 -7.64
C GLY A 85 -5.31 3.48 -7.10
N ASP A 86 -4.71 2.48 -7.75
CA ASP A 86 -4.75 1.06 -7.34
C ASP A 86 -6.18 0.57 -7.06
N ILE A 87 -7.09 0.85 -7.99
CA ILE A 87 -8.53 0.64 -7.82
C ILE A 87 -8.90 -0.83 -7.51
N ARG A 88 -8.10 -1.78 -8.02
CA ARG A 88 -8.21 -3.22 -7.77
C ARG A 88 -8.07 -3.62 -6.30
N PHE A 89 -7.47 -2.77 -5.46
CA PHE A 89 -7.38 -2.95 -4.01
C PHE A 89 -8.41 -2.13 -3.22
N LYS A 90 -9.32 -1.42 -3.90
CA LYS A 90 -10.27 -0.47 -3.30
C LYS A 90 -11.71 -0.84 -3.68
N THR A 91 -12.21 -0.27 -4.77
CA THR A 91 -13.61 -0.45 -5.20
C THR A 91 -13.78 -1.64 -6.13
N ARG A 92 -12.72 -2.14 -6.78
CA ARG A 92 -12.75 -3.29 -7.72
C ARG A 92 -12.08 -4.56 -7.15
N LYS A 93 -12.18 -4.79 -5.84
CA LYS A 93 -11.53 -5.95 -5.17
C LYS A 93 -12.07 -7.30 -5.64
N ASN A 94 -13.39 -7.43 -5.75
CA ASN A 94 -14.01 -8.68 -6.18
C ASN A 94 -13.66 -9.00 -7.64
N GLU A 95 -13.60 -7.99 -8.49
CA GLU A 95 -13.16 -8.14 -9.88
C GLU A 95 -11.70 -8.60 -9.96
N MET A 96 -10.80 -8.05 -9.12
CA MET A 96 -9.42 -8.53 -9.02
C MET A 96 -9.35 -10.02 -8.66
N LEU A 97 -10.19 -10.46 -7.72
CA LEU A 97 -10.29 -11.86 -7.30
C LEU A 97 -10.77 -12.77 -8.44
N VAL A 98 -11.85 -12.41 -9.12
CA VAL A 98 -12.38 -13.15 -10.28
C VAL A 98 -11.35 -13.20 -11.42
N LYS A 99 -10.73 -12.07 -11.77
CA LYS A 99 -9.69 -12.00 -12.79
C LYS A 99 -8.52 -12.94 -12.48
N GLY A 100 -8.08 -13.02 -11.22
CA GLY A 100 -7.01 -13.92 -10.83
C GLY A 100 -7.38 -15.41 -10.88
N VAL A 101 -8.66 -15.78 -10.74
CA VAL A 101 -9.11 -17.16 -10.99
C VAL A 101 -9.01 -17.48 -12.47
N ASN A 102 -9.53 -16.60 -13.33
CA ASN A 102 -9.51 -16.77 -14.78
C ASN A 102 -8.09 -16.83 -15.35
N GLU A 103 -7.16 -16.09 -14.76
CA GLU A 103 -5.74 -16.09 -15.12
C GLU A 103 -4.93 -17.23 -14.47
N GLY A 104 -5.56 -18.09 -13.65
CA GLY A 104 -4.89 -19.21 -12.98
C GLY A 104 -3.92 -18.79 -11.87
N ARG A 105 -4.00 -17.55 -11.36
CA ARG A 105 -3.18 -17.07 -10.24
C ARG A 105 -3.59 -17.71 -8.90
N TRP A 106 -4.84 -18.12 -8.78
CA TRP A 106 -5.39 -18.82 -7.63
C TRP A 106 -6.66 -19.60 -7.99
N THR A 107 -7.08 -20.50 -7.11
CA THR A 107 -8.31 -21.30 -7.29
C THR A 107 -9.54 -20.59 -6.73
N GLU A 108 -10.74 -20.94 -7.20
CA GLU A 108 -12.00 -20.48 -6.61
C GLU A 108 -12.07 -20.78 -5.10
N LYS A 109 -11.64 -21.99 -4.70
CA LYS A 109 -11.54 -22.41 -3.30
C LYS A 109 -10.62 -21.54 -2.45
N PHE A 110 -9.59 -20.95 -3.05
CA PHE A 110 -8.71 -20.01 -2.35
C PHE A 110 -9.42 -18.66 -2.15
N VAL A 111 -10.05 -18.14 -3.21
CA VAL A 111 -10.75 -16.85 -3.22
C VAL A 111 -11.98 -16.83 -2.33
N SER A 112 -12.68 -17.96 -2.18
CA SER A 112 -13.87 -18.06 -1.31
C SER A 112 -13.58 -17.80 0.17
N ARG A 113 -12.30 -17.78 0.58
CA ARG A 113 -11.88 -17.44 1.96
C ARG A 113 -11.76 -15.94 2.20
N TYR A 114 -11.66 -15.16 1.12
CA TYR A 114 -11.37 -13.72 1.16
C TYR A 114 -12.47 -12.87 0.53
N SER A 115 -13.39 -13.48 -0.21
CA SER A 115 -14.60 -12.82 -0.69
C SER A 115 -15.56 -12.70 0.49
N ALA A 116 -15.83 -11.48 0.94
CA ALA A 116 -16.95 -11.21 1.84
C ALA A 116 -18.23 -11.14 1.00
N GLU A 117 -19.31 -11.75 1.48
CA GLU A 117 -20.68 -11.43 1.03
C GLU A 117 -21.02 -9.97 1.32
#